data_AF-A0A942K409-F1
#
_entry.id   AF-A0A942K409-F1
#
_cell.length_a   1.000
_cell.length_b   1.000
_cell.length_c   1.000
_cell.angle_alpha   90.00
_cell.angle_beta   90.00
_cell.angle_gamma   90.00
#
_symmetry.space_group_name_H-M   'P 1'
#
loop_
_entity.id
_entity.type
_entity.pdbx_description
1 polymer ?
#
loop_
_entity_poly.entity_id
_entity_poly.type
_entity_poly.pdbx_seq_one_letter_code
_entity_poly.pdbx_strand_id
1 'polypeptide(L)'
;MSELKKFAVSYTIDYQHRVVVGVFASGQNAAIQLASNAFDEGIIWDDTPEMSLLFDDYEEVEGETLEFSAEEVQSFPEPDSSVKQLKANQFAFYCAQALLSGETCSALEFARKALPNLVQPEETTWQVKSDNGCDPFEVTAAHQEEALRDALYAIGWSVSPKA
;
A
#
# COMPACT_ATOMS: atom_id res chain seq x y z
N MET A 1 33.42 -21.89 21.86
CA MET A 1 32.10 -21.48 21.33
C MET A 1 32.25 -21.45 19.82
N SER A 2 31.46 -22.22 19.08
CA SER A 2 31.51 -22.22 17.61
C SER A 2 31.01 -20.87 17.09
N GLU A 3 31.71 -20.32 16.10
CA GLU A 3 31.26 -19.11 15.41
C GLU A 3 29.93 -19.38 14.68
N LEU A 4 28.96 -18.48 14.84
CA LEU A 4 27.69 -18.56 14.14
C LEU A 4 27.86 -18.07 12.70
N LYS A 5 27.43 -18.90 11.75
CA LYS A 5 27.44 -18.61 10.31
C LYS A 5 26.05 -18.13 9.86
N LYS A 6 25.99 -17.30 8.82
CA LYS A 6 24.71 -16.87 8.21
C LYS A 6 24.40 -17.79 7.04
N PHE A 7 23.12 -18.09 6.84
CA PHE A 7 22.66 -18.91 5.73
C PHE A 7 21.46 -18.24 5.04
N ALA A 8 21.45 -18.24 3.71
CA ALA A 8 20.25 -18.01 2.92
C ALA A 8 19.57 -19.37 2.71
N VAL A 9 18.31 -19.48 3.14
CA VAL A 9 17.53 -20.73 3.04
C VAL A 9 16.41 -20.51 2.04
N SER A 10 16.27 -21.42 1.08
CA SER A 10 15.25 -21.38 0.04
C SER A 10 14.51 -22.71 -0.06
N TYR A 11 13.32 -22.66 -0.61
CA TYR A 11 12.56 -23.82 -1.10
C TYR A 11 11.78 -23.38 -2.35
N THR A 12 11.24 -24.34 -3.09
CA THR A 12 10.31 -24.09 -4.19
C THR A 12 9.19 -25.11 -4.09
N ILE A 13 7.98 -24.68 -4.43
CA ILE A 13 6.79 -25.52 -4.45
C ILE A 13 5.94 -25.11 -5.65
N ASP A 14 5.35 -26.09 -6.32
CA ASP A 14 4.47 -25.86 -7.45
C ASP A 14 3.07 -25.45 -6.98
N TYR A 15 2.52 -24.44 -7.65
CA TYR A 15 1.15 -23.99 -7.45
C TYR A 15 0.35 -24.08 -8.75
N GLN A 16 -0.92 -24.44 -8.63
CA GLN A 16 -1.90 -24.31 -9.69
C GLN A 16 -2.72 -23.03 -9.47
N HIS A 17 -2.76 -22.16 -10.47
CA HIS A 17 -3.70 -21.03 -10.47
C HIS A 17 -5.09 -21.53 -10.82
N ARG A 18 -6.04 -21.39 -9.90
CA ARG A 18 -7.44 -21.77 -10.11
C ARG A 18 -8.32 -20.52 -10.08
N VAL A 19 -9.06 -20.34 -11.16
CA VAL A 19 -10.03 -19.25 -11.33
C VAL A 19 -11.41 -19.86 -11.59
N VAL A 20 -12.42 -19.36 -10.89
CA VAL A 20 -13.83 -19.74 -11.11
C VAL A 20 -14.64 -18.47 -11.31
N VAL A 21 -15.36 -18.40 -12.43
CA VAL A 21 -16.28 -17.30 -12.74
C VAL A 21 -17.72 -17.80 -12.85
N GLY A 22 -18.67 -17.00 -12.40
CA GLY A 22 -20.09 -17.23 -12.59
C GLY A 22 -20.56 -16.56 -13.88
N VAL A 23 -21.19 -17.31 -14.78
CA VAL A 23 -21.70 -16.78 -16.06
C VAL A 23 -23.13 -17.23 -16.34
N PHE A 24 -23.90 -16.39 -17.01
CA PHE A 24 -25.22 -16.75 -17.55
C PHE A 24 -25.08 -17.19 -19.01
N ALA A 25 -25.39 -18.45 -19.30
CA ALA A 25 -25.28 -19.00 -20.65
C ALA A 25 -26.41 -19.99 -20.96
N SER A 26 -26.69 -20.17 -22.25
CA SER A 26 -27.71 -21.12 -22.72
C SER A 26 -27.30 -22.60 -22.59
N GLY A 27 -26.06 -22.88 -22.19
CA GLY A 27 -25.53 -24.22 -21.99
C GLY A 27 -24.02 -24.23 -21.74
N GLN A 28 -23.47 -25.40 -21.45
CA GLN A 28 -22.07 -25.57 -21.03
C GLN A 28 -21.06 -25.03 -22.06
N ASN A 29 -21.23 -25.35 -23.35
CA ASN A 29 -20.31 -24.88 -24.39
C ASN A 29 -20.35 -23.35 -24.55
N ALA A 30 -21.53 -22.74 -24.40
CA ALA A 30 -21.67 -21.29 -24.44
C ALA A 30 -21.00 -20.64 -23.22
N ALA A 31 -21.12 -21.24 -22.02
CA ALA A 31 -20.44 -20.78 -20.82
C ALA A 31 -18.91 -20.81 -20.97
N ILE A 32 -18.38 -21.93 -21.50
CA ILE A 32 -16.94 -22.08 -21.75
C ILE A 32 -16.46 -21.03 -22.77
N GLN A 33 -17.20 -20.81 -23.86
CA GLN A 33 -16.81 -19.83 -24.87
C GLN A 33 -16.82 -18.40 -24.32
N LEU A 34 -17.82 -18.04 -23.50
CA LEU A 34 -17.89 -16.73 -22.85
C LEU A 34 -16.68 -16.49 -21.94
N ALA A 35 -16.35 -17.46 -21.09
CA ALA A 35 -15.20 -17.37 -20.20
C ALA A 35 -13.87 -17.32 -20.99
N SER A 36 -13.73 -18.12 -22.05
CA SER A 36 -12.54 -18.12 -22.90
C SER A 36 -12.32 -16.76 -23.57
N ASN A 37 -13.37 -16.17 -24.14
CA ASN A 37 -13.27 -14.85 -24.76
C ASN A 37 -12.89 -13.78 -23.73
N ALA A 38 -13.49 -13.81 -22.54
CA ALA A 38 -13.16 -12.86 -21.48
C ALA A 38 -11.71 -13.01 -20.99
N PHE A 39 -11.18 -14.23 -20.95
CA PHE A 39 -9.77 -14.48 -20.63
C PHE A 39 -8.85 -13.88 -21.70
N ASP A 40 -9.13 -14.14 -22.97
CA ASP A 40 -8.33 -13.62 -24.09
C ASP A 40 -8.36 -12.08 -24.18
N GLU A 41 -9.48 -11.48 -23.78
CA GLU A 41 -9.67 -10.02 -23.69
C GLU A 41 -9.08 -9.42 -22.40
N GLY A 42 -8.68 -10.24 -21.43
CA GLY A 42 -8.11 -9.80 -20.15
C GLY A 42 -9.12 -9.23 -19.15
N ILE A 43 -10.42 -9.47 -19.36
CA ILE A 43 -11.51 -8.91 -18.56
C ILE A 43 -12.17 -9.94 -17.62
N ILE A 44 -11.67 -11.18 -17.61
CA ILE A 44 -12.23 -12.26 -16.79
C ILE A 44 -12.13 -12.00 -15.27
N TRP A 45 -11.25 -11.10 -14.85
CA TRP A 45 -11.01 -10.73 -13.44
C TRP A 45 -11.76 -9.47 -12.99
N ASP A 46 -12.56 -8.83 -13.86
CA ASP A 46 -13.19 -7.53 -13.59
C ASP A 46 -14.33 -7.59 -12.56
N ASP A 47 -14.74 -8.79 -12.13
CA ASP A 47 -15.83 -9.05 -11.16
C ASP A 47 -17.11 -8.26 -11.46
N THR A 48 -17.79 -8.65 -12.55
CA THR A 48 -19.02 -7.99 -13.02
C THR A 48 -20.28 -8.78 -12.61
N PRO A 49 -21.47 -8.14 -12.57
CA PRO A 49 -22.71 -8.87 -12.32
C PRO A 49 -23.00 -9.98 -13.35
N GLU A 50 -22.58 -9.79 -14.60
CA GLU A 50 -22.77 -10.76 -15.69
C GLU A 50 -21.69 -11.85 -15.73
N MET A 51 -20.50 -11.55 -15.17
CA MET A 51 -19.35 -12.45 -15.03
C MET A 51 -18.67 -12.22 -13.67
N SER A 52 -19.21 -12.82 -12.61
CA SER A 52 -18.73 -12.60 -11.24
C SER A 52 -17.51 -13.47 -10.95
N LEU A 53 -16.50 -12.90 -10.30
CA LEU A 53 -15.30 -13.63 -9.90
C LEU A 53 -15.59 -14.39 -8.61
N LEU A 54 -15.76 -15.72 -8.72
CA LEU A 54 -16.16 -16.56 -7.60
C LEU A 54 -14.98 -17.12 -6.81
N PHE A 55 -13.84 -17.28 -7.48
CA PHE A 55 -12.59 -17.77 -6.90
C PHE A 55 -11.42 -17.33 -7.78
N ASP A 56 -10.35 -16.85 -7.16
CA ASP A 56 -9.10 -16.49 -7.82
C ASP A 56 -7.98 -16.68 -6.79
N ASP A 57 -7.34 -17.85 -6.81
CA ASP A 57 -6.23 -18.13 -5.92
C ASP A 57 -5.27 -19.19 -6.50
N TYR A 58 -4.09 -19.27 -5.90
CA TYR A 58 -3.11 -20.32 -6.16
C TYR A 58 -3.29 -21.43 -5.13
N GLU A 59 -3.49 -22.66 -5.61
CA GLU A 59 -3.59 -23.86 -4.77
C GLU A 59 -2.29 -24.66 -4.88
N GLU A 60 -1.75 -25.13 -3.76
CA GLU A 60 -0.56 -26.01 -3.75
C GLU A 60 -0.87 -27.33 -4.46
N VAL A 61 0.07 -27.81 -5.27
CA VAL A 61 -0.08 -29.13 -5.93
C VAL A 61 0.18 -30.23 -4.90
N GLU A 62 -0.84 -31.06 -4.63
CA GLU A 62 -0.70 -32.18 -3.69
C GLU A 62 0.34 -33.22 -4.16
N GLY A 63 1.10 -33.76 -3.21
CA GLY A 63 2.05 -34.87 -3.45
C GLY A 63 3.51 -34.46 -3.57
N GLU A 64 3.82 -33.17 -3.54
CA GLU A 64 5.19 -32.69 -3.51
C GLU A 64 5.78 -32.71 -2.10
N THR A 65 7.08 -33.05 -2.01
CA THR A 65 7.84 -32.91 -0.77
C THR A 65 8.59 -31.58 -0.82
N LEU A 66 8.21 -30.64 0.05
CA LEU A 66 8.91 -29.37 0.19
C LEU A 66 10.35 -29.63 0.68
N GLU A 67 11.33 -29.31 -0.16
CA GLU A 67 12.75 -29.47 0.15
C GLU A 67 13.42 -28.11 0.39
N PHE A 68 14.13 -28.00 1.52
CA PHE A 68 14.90 -26.81 1.87
C PHE A 68 16.35 -26.95 1.40
N SER A 69 16.87 -25.88 0.79
CA SER A 69 18.29 -25.70 0.49
C SER A 69 18.86 -24.55 1.32
N ALA A 70 20.09 -24.68 1.81
CA ALA A 70 20.75 -23.67 2.61
C ALA A 70 22.14 -23.36 2.03
N GLU A 71 22.41 -22.08 1.78
CA GLU A 71 23.69 -21.56 1.29
C GLU A 71 24.32 -20.66 2.36
N GLU A 72 25.57 -20.92 2.74
CA GLU A 72 26.30 -20.05 3.67
C GLU A 72 26.65 -18.72 2.99
N VAL A 73 26.32 -17.60 3.64
CA VAL A 73 26.53 -16.25 3.09
C VAL A 73 27.33 -15.37 4.04
N GLN A 74 28.13 -14.45 3.50
CA GLN A 74 28.88 -13.48 4.32
C GLN A 74 27.94 -12.36 4.84
N SER A 75 27.00 -11.95 3.99
CA SER A 75 25.94 -10.99 4.28
C SER A 75 24.65 -11.41 3.57
N PHE A 76 23.50 -11.05 4.12
CA PHE A 76 22.23 -11.27 3.43
C PHE A 76 22.15 -10.41 2.17
N PRO A 77 21.59 -10.93 1.07
CA PRO A 77 21.33 -10.13 -0.11
C PRO A 77 20.31 -9.02 0.19
N GLU A 78 20.34 -7.97 -0.62
CA GLU A 78 19.27 -6.96 -0.59
C GLU A 78 17.92 -7.63 -0.86
N PRO A 79 16.86 -7.26 -0.12
CA PRO A 79 15.52 -7.79 -0.38
C PRO A 79 15.08 -7.49 -1.81
N ASP A 80 14.45 -8.49 -2.43
CA ASP A 80 13.83 -8.34 -3.74
C ASP A 80 12.73 -7.26 -3.73
N SER A 81 12.42 -6.75 -4.92
CA SER A 81 11.33 -5.81 -5.18
C SER A 81 9.98 -6.28 -4.61
N SER A 82 9.66 -7.58 -4.67
CA SER A 82 8.46 -8.17 -4.08
C SER A 82 8.40 -7.98 -2.56
N VAL A 83 9.52 -8.20 -1.86
CA VAL A 83 9.63 -8.00 -0.41
C VAL A 83 9.54 -6.52 -0.05
N LYS A 84 10.12 -5.64 -0.87
CA LYS A 84 10.01 -4.18 -0.70
C LYS A 84 8.56 -3.73 -0.84
N GLN A 85 7.85 -4.21 -1.86
CA GLN A 85 6.44 -3.91 -2.07
C GLN A 85 5.56 -4.46 -0.92
N LEU A 86 5.83 -5.68 -0.46
CA LEU A 86 5.12 -6.28 0.67
C LEU A 86 5.26 -5.42 1.94
N LYS A 87 6.47 -4.96 2.24
CA LYS A 87 6.71 -4.05 3.38
C LYS A 87 6.00 -2.70 3.20
N ALA A 88 6.02 -2.15 1.99
CA ALA A 88 5.32 -0.91 1.69
C ALA A 88 3.80 -1.04 1.93
N ASN A 89 3.20 -2.12 1.44
CA ASN A 89 1.78 -2.42 1.64
C ASN A 89 1.43 -2.61 3.13
N GLN A 90 2.28 -3.30 3.90
CA GLN A 90 2.12 -3.44 5.35
C GLN A 90 2.14 -2.09 6.07
N PHE A 91 3.09 -1.21 5.72
CA PHE A 91 3.13 0.13 6.30
C PHE A 91 1.93 0.98 5.88
N ALA A 92 1.44 0.86 4.65
CA ALA A 92 0.22 1.54 4.22
C ALA A 92 -1.00 1.09 5.05
N PHE A 93 -1.11 -0.22 5.33
CA PHE A 93 -2.15 -0.75 6.20
C PHE A 93 -2.04 -0.21 7.65
N TYR A 94 -0.84 -0.20 8.24
CA TYR A 94 -0.64 0.36 9.58
C TYR A 94 -0.90 1.86 9.64
N CYS A 95 -0.60 2.60 8.57
CA CYS A 95 -0.97 4.00 8.45
C CYS A 95 -2.49 4.18 8.55
N ALA A 96 -3.25 3.42 7.76
CA ALA A 96 -4.72 3.46 7.80
C ALA A 96 -5.26 3.11 9.19
N GLN A 97 -4.73 2.08 9.83
CA GLN A 97 -5.10 1.70 11.20
C GLN A 97 -4.82 2.82 12.22
N ALA A 98 -3.63 3.43 12.16
CA ALA A 98 -3.26 4.53 13.04
C ALA A 98 -4.17 5.76 12.85
N LEU A 99 -4.53 6.09 11.60
CA LEU A 99 -5.48 7.16 11.29
C LEU A 99 -6.85 6.90 11.91
N LEU A 100 -7.38 5.68 11.78
CA LEU A 100 -8.66 5.29 12.36
C LEU A 100 -8.64 5.34 13.90
N SER A 101 -7.49 5.08 14.52
CA SER A 101 -7.28 5.20 15.96
C SER A 101 -6.98 6.63 16.45
N GLY A 102 -6.85 7.60 15.54
CA GLY A 102 -6.50 9.00 15.87
C GLY A 102 -5.01 9.23 16.16
N GLU A 103 -4.14 8.25 15.89
CA GLU A 103 -2.69 8.32 16.12
C GLU A 103 -1.97 8.95 14.92
N THR A 104 -2.15 10.25 14.72
CA THR A 104 -1.66 10.97 13.53
C THR A 104 -0.13 10.93 13.38
N CYS A 105 0.63 10.97 14.47
CA CYS A 105 2.09 10.85 14.44
C CYS A 105 2.53 9.46 13.93
N SER A 106 1.95 8.39 14.48
CA SER A 106 2.22 7.01 14.04
C SER A 106 1.86 6.82 12.56
N ALA A 107 0.70 7.35 12.15
CA ALA A 107 0.25 7.30 10.76
C ALA A 107 1.27 7.93 9.80
N LEU A 108 1.78 9.12 10.14
CA LEU A 108 2.79 9.81 9.32
C LEU A 108 4.09 9.02 9.22
N GLU A 109 4.55 8.41 10.31
CA GLU A 109 5.74 7.55 10.29
C GLU A 109 5.56 6.34 9.38
N PHE A 110 4.40 5.67 9.46
CA PHE A 110 4.09 4.54 8.60
C PHE A 110 3.98 4.96 7.13
N ALA A 111 3.34 6.10 6.83
CA ALA A 111 3.27 6.64 5.47
C ALA A 111 4.66 6.88 4.86
N ARG A 112 5.59 7.47 5.64
CA ARG A 112 6.98 7.69 5.20
C ARG A 112 7.73 6.39 4.95
N LYS A 113 7.47 5.34 5.73
CA LYS A 113 8.07 4.01 5.52
C LYS A 113 7.46 3.29 4.32
N ALA A 114 6.16 3.50 4.04
CA ALA A 114 5.48 2.94 2.88
C ALA A 114 5.99 3.57 1.57
N LEU A 115 6.23 4.89 1.60
CA LEU A 115 6.65 5.69 0.44
C LEU A 115 7.91 6.50 0.78
N PRO A 116 9.09 5.87 0.90
CA PRO A 116 10.32 6.55 1.33
C PRO A 116 10.80 7.61 0.33
N ASN A 117 10.40 7.50 -0.93
CA ASN A 117 10.74 8.45 -2.00
C ASN A 117 9.59 9.42 -2.31
N LEU A 118 8.58 9.52 -1.45
CA LEU A 118 7.55 10.53 -1.63
C LEU A 118 8.24 11.90 -1.52
N VAL A 119 8.26 12.63 -2.64
CA VAL A 119 8.77 14.00 -2.68
C VAL A 119 7.93 14.80 -1.69
N GLN A 120 8.57 15.33 -0.66
CA GLN A 120 7.86 16.25 0.22
C GLN A 120 7.47 17.46 -0.61
N PRO A 121 6.23 17.95 -0.47
CA PRO A 121 5.82 19.18 -1.13
C PRO A 121 6.81 20.29 -0.77
N GLU A 122 7.32 21.00 -1.79
CA GLU A 122 8.26 22.09 -1.58
C GLU A 122 7.61 23.16 -0.70
N GLU A 123 8.28 23.52 0.38
CA GLU A 123 7.82 24.61 1.24
C GLU A 123 7.83 25.92 0.46
N THR A 124 6.70 26.62 0.49
CA THR A 124 6.56 27.94 -0.12
C THR A 124 6.44 28.97 0.99
N THR A 125 7.06 30.15 0.79
CA THR A 125 6.84 31.29 1.68
C THR A 125 5.55 32.00 1.29
N TRP A 126 4.60 32.04 2.23
CA TRP A 126 3.30 32.68 2.07
C TRP A 126 3.29 34.02 2.77
N GLN A 127 2.78 35.05 2.10
CA GLN A 127 2.57 36.36 2.70
C GLN A 127 1.18 36.44 3.34
N VAL A 128 1.13 36.64 4.65
CA VAL A 128 -0.12 36.81 5.42
C VAL A 128 -0.46 38.29 5.47
N LYS A 129 -1.68 38.65 5.08
CA LYS A 129 -2.23 40.00 5.20
C LYS A 129 -3.52 39.94 5.99
N SER A 130 -3.68 40.84 6.95
CA SER A 130 -4.91 41.01 7.72
C SER A 130 -5.58 42.31 7.33
N ASP A 131 -6.86 42.27 6.99
CA ASP A 131 -7.67 43.47 6.75
C ASP A 131 -7.96 44.23 8.06
N ASN A 132 -7.67 43.64 9.21
CA ASN A 132 -8.10 44.10 10.54
C ASN A 132 -6.95 44.51 11.49
N GLY A 133 -5.76 44.84 10.95
CA GLY A 133 -4.72 45.56 11.71
C GLY A 133 -3.53 44.77 12.25
N CYS A 134 -3.23 43.58 11.70
CA CYS A 134 -1.91 42.97 11.88
C CYS A 134 -0.99 43.40 10.73
N ASP A 135 0.24 43.80 11.05
CA ASP A 135 1.27 44.03 10.04
C ASP A 135 1.51 42.75 9.23
N PRO A 136 1.73 42.85 7.90
CA PRO A 136 2.01 41.69 7.08
C PRO A 136 3.24 40.94 7.59
N PHE A 137 3.15 39.61 7.63
CA PHE A 137 4.26 38.75 8.00
C PHE A 137 4.28 37.52 7.09
N GLU A 138 5.37 36.78 7.14
CA GLU A 138 5.61 35.62 6.29
C GLU A 138 5.53 34.33 7.10
N VAL A 139 4.95 33.30 6.50
CA VAL A 139 4.93 31.94 7.03
C VAL A 139 5.40 30.97 5.96
N THR A 140 6.23 30.01 6.34
CA THR A 140 6.72 28.97 5.43
C THR A 140 5.95 27.70 5.68
N ALA A 141 5.25 27.20 4.65
CA ALA A 141 4.50 25.95 4.73
C ALA A 141 4.34 25.31 3.35
N ALA A 142 4.11 24.00 3.32
CA ALA A 142 3.88 23.25 2.09
C ALA A 142 2.51 23.54 1.46
N HIS A 143 1.48 23.78 2.30
CA HIS A 143 0.11 23.97 1.88
C HIS A 143 -0.51 25.22 2.52
N GLN A 144 -1.54 25.77 1.88
CA GLN A 144 -2.19 27.01 2.32
C GLN A 144 -2.87 26.83 3.70
N GLU A 145 -3.43 25.66 3.99
CA GLU A 145 -4.09 25.36 5.26
C GLU A 145 -3.11 25.35 6.43
N GLU A 146 -1.91 24.82 6.20
CA GLU A 146 -0.81 24.86 7.18
C GLU A 146 -0.31 26.28 7.39
N ALA A 147 -0.11 27.03 6.30
CA ALA A 147 0.22 28.46 6.36
C ALA A 147 -0.81 29.25 7.17
N LEU A 148 -2.11 28.99 6.95
CA LEU A 148 -3.20 29.64 7.67
C LEU A 148 -3.19 29.27 9.16
N ARG A 149 -2.99 27.98 9.49
CA ARG A 149 -2.89 27.50 10.87
C ARG A 149 -1.73 28.20 11.59
N ASP A 150 -0.55 28.21 10.98
CA ASP A 150 0.65 28.78 11.57
C ASP A 150 0.54 30.30 11.69
N ALA A 151 -0.12 30.96 10.72
CA ALA A 151 -0.46 32.37 10.79
C ALA A 151 -1.41 32.70 11.96
N LEU A 152 -2.45 31.89 12.18
CA LEU A 152 -3.38 32.05 13.30
C LEU A 152 -2.65 31.88 14.65
N TYR A 153 -1.77 30.88 14.77
CA TYR A 153 -0.94 30.72 15.96
C TYR A 153 0.00 31.91 16.20
N ALA A 154 0.64 32.42 15.14
CA ALA A 154 1.55 33.57 15.23
C ALA A 154 0.86 34.84 15.74
N ILE A 155 -0.42 35.05 15.40
CA ILE A 155 -1.23 36.16 15.92
C ILE A 155 -1.97 35.84 17.23
N GLY A 156 -1.67 34.68 17.85
CA GLY A 156 -2.20 34.29 19.16
C GLY A 156 -3.62 33.72 19.16
N TRP A 157 -4.14 33.34 17.98
CA TRP A 157 -5.46 32.73 17.84
C TRP A 157 -5.35 31.21 17.77
N SER A 158 -6.23 30.50 18.46
CA SER A 158 -6.35 29.05 18.39
C SER A 158 -7.80 28.63 18.23
N VAL A 159 -8.02 27.47 17.59
CA VAL A 159 -9.34 26.88 17.41
C VAL A 159 -9.45 25.70 18.36
N SER A 160 -10.56 25.60 19.10
CA SER A 160 -10.88 24.47 19.97
C SER A 160 -12.29 23.95 19.68
N PRO A 161 -12.58 22.65 19.88
CA PRO A 161 -13.93 22.11 19.76
C PRO A 161 -14.89 22.87 20.66
N LYS A 162 -16.09 23.13 20.16
CA LYS A 162 -17.17 23.68 20.99
C LYS A 162 -17.59 22.59 21.97
N ALA A 163 -17.49 22.88 23.27
CA ALA A 163 -17.96 22.00 24.33
C ALA A 163 -19.46 21.72 24.22
#